data_AF-A0AAD5T500-F1
#
_entry.id   AF-A0AAD5T500-F1
#
_cell.length_a   1.000
_cell.length_b   1.000
_cell.length_c   1.000
_cell.angle_alpha   90.00
_cell.angle_beta   90.00
_cell.angle_gamma   90.00
#
_symmetry.space_group_name_H-M   'P 1'
#
loop_
_entity.id
_entity.type
_entity.pdbx_description
1 polymer ?
#
loop_
_entity_poly.entity_id
_entity_poly.type
_entity_poly.pdbx_seq_one_letter_code
_entity_poly.pdbx_strand_id
1 'polypeptide(L)'
;MEDLMSYEYFDSQSTTADTTEYFQGDAALDKRRNIFFALEHTTNLLSAIKCTFDHLSLFPMDQFTVVAIVQTQSEREITIAKTITLLRSLYRSLPQKSSLLVKILVAPSAEIPIIVCKLVNHAKANLLILGLHADSYLG
;
A
#
# COMPACT_ATOMS: atom_id res chain seq x y z
N MET A 1 -3.80 -14.87 -26.98
CA MET A 1 -2.49 -15.18 -26.38
C MET A 1 -2.74 -15.20 -24.88
N GLU A 2 -3.25 -16.35 -24.44
CA GLU A 2 -3.55 -16.65 -23.04
C GLU A 2 -2.31 -17.28 -22.39
N ASP A 3 -2.37 -17.39 -21.05
CA ASP A 3 -1.48 -18.11 -20.13
C ASP A 3 -0.19 -17.38 -19.67
N LEU A 4 0.19 -17.33 -18.38
CA LEU A 4 -0.25 -18.00 -17.15
C LEU A 4 -0.04 -17.06 -15.94
N MET A 5 -1.02 -16.92 -15.04
CA MET A 5 -0.77 -16.44 -13.67
C MET A 5 -0.44 -17.63 -12.77
N SER A 6 0.79 -17.68 -12.29
CA SER A 6 1.28 -18.70 -11.36
C SER A 6 0.84 -18.39 -9.93
N TYR A 7 0.26 -19.38 -9.25
CA TYR A 7 0.02 -19.37 -7.81
C TYR A 7 1.07 -20.25 -7.13
N GLU A 8 1.87 -19.71 -6.22
CA GLU A 8 2.80 -20.49 -5.41
C GLU A 8 2.19 -20.82 -4.04
N TYR A 9 2.24 -22.11 -3.71
CA TYR A 9 1.82 -22.73 -2.46
C TYR A 9 3.05 -22.75 -1.52
N PHE A 10 2.95 -22.16 -0.33
CA PHE A 10 4.05 -22.18 0.65
C PHE A 10 3.91 -23.41 1.55
N ASP A 11 4.83 -24.36 1.41
CA ASP A 11 5.02 -25.47 2.32
C ASP A 11 6.08 -25.08 3.37
N SER A 12 5.78 -25.35 4.64
CA SER A 12 6.57 -24.94 5.79
C SER A 12 7.46 -26.10 6.26
N GLN A 13 8.77 -25.98 6.10
CA GLN A 13 9.73 -26.76 6.89
C GLN A 13 10.90 -25.92 7.38
N SER A 14 11.23 -26.13 8.65
CA SER A 14 12.26 -25.45 9.42
C SER A 14 13.64 -26.02 9.13
N THR A 15 14.69 -25.21 9.31
CA THR A 15 15.95 -25.72 9.90
C THR A 15 16.79 -24.58 10.48
N THR A 16 17.52 -24.94 11.51
CA THR A 16 18.29 -24.17 12.50
C THR A 16 19.69 -23.76 12.03
N ALA A 17 20.20 -22.68 12.66
CA ALA A 17 21.51 -22.57 13.31
C ALA A 17 22.44 -21.44 12.85
N ASP A 18 22.85 -20.68 13.88
CA ASP A 18 24.18 -20.18 14.19
C ASP A 18 24.70 -18.83 13.67
N THR A 19 25.61 -18.31 14.51
CA THR A 19 25.79 -16.92 14.91
C THR A 19 27.03 -16.33 14.25
N THR A 20 26.97 -15.10 13.71
CA THR A 20 28.14 -14.18 13.66
C THR A 20 27.70 -12.75 13.36
N GLU A 21 27.80 -11.87 14.35
CA GLU A 21 27.65 -10.42 14.16
C GLU A 21 28.94 -9.86 13.55
N TYR A 22 28.84 -9.38 12.31
CA TYR A 22 29.80 -8.46 11.71
C TYR A 22 29.04 -7.19 11.31
N PHE A 23 29.28 -6.11 12.06
CA PHE A 23 28.88 -4.76 11.65
C PHE A 23 29.76 -4.32 10.49
N GLN A 24 29.21 -4.41 9.28
CA GLN A 24 29.82 -3.91 8.06
C GLN A 24 28.86 -2.88 7.45
N GLY A 25 29.30 -1.62 7.43
CA GLY A 25 28.60 -0.52 6.78
C GLY A 25 28.44 -0.75 5.27
N ASP A 26 27.37 -0.17 4.73
CA ASP A 26 27.02 -0.06 3.30
C ASP A 26 26.55 -1.32 2.55
N ALA A 27 25.50 -1.96 3.08
CA ALA A 27 24.63 -2.88 2.33
C ALA A 27 23.14 -2.47 2.37
N ALA A 28 22.84 -1.17 2.39
CA ALA A 28 21.46 -0.64 2.41
C ALA A 28 20.92 -0.28 1.01
N LEU A 29 21.42 -0.93 -0.05
CA LEU A 29 20.91 -0.80 -1.42
C LEU A 29 20.29 -2.14 -1.82
N ASP A 30 19.06 -2.10 -2.33
CA ASP A 30 18.23 -3.21 -2.85
C ASP A 30 17.23 -3.90 -1.92
N LYS A 31 16.93 -3.38 -0.72
CA LYS A 31 15.72 -3.83 -0.04
C LYS A 31 14.49 -3.09 -0.54
N ARG A 32 13.71 -3.75 -1.40
CA ARG A 32 12.36 -3.33 -1.81
C ARG A 32 11.54 -2.93 -0.58
N ARG A 33 11.10 -1.67 -0.53
CA ARG A 33 10.25 -1.17 0.56
C ARG A 33 8.79 -1.37 0.19
N ASN A 34 8.03 -1.95 1.10
CA ASN A 34 6.58 -2.06 1.04
C ASN A 34 5.98 -0.94 1.88
N ILE A 35 5.47 0.10 1.22
CA ILE A 35 4.93 1.30 1.87
C ILE A 35 3.42 1.28 1.76
N PHE A 36 2.74 1.37 2.91
CA PHE A 36 1.28 1.32 3.02
C PHE A 36 0.71 2.67 3.35
N PHE A 37 -0.34 3.05 2.65
CA PHE A 37 -1.17 4.21 2.96
C PHE A 37 -2.56 3.73 3.31
N ALA A 38 -3.00 3.93 4.54
CA ALA A 38 -4.38 3.64 4.94
C ALA A 38 -5.18 4.95 5.00
N LEU A 39 -6.31 4.97 4.30
CA LEU A 39 -7.19 6.11 4.19
C LEU A 39 -8.59 5.72 4.68
N GLU A 40 -9.08 6.43 5.68
CA GLU A 40 -10.44 6.28 6.18
C GLU A 40 -11.47 6.88 5.22
N HIS A 41 -11.08 7.93 4.48
CA HIS A 41 -11.93 8.57 3.49
C HIS A 41 -11.27 8.63 2.11
N THR A 42 -12.05 8.29 1.08
CA THR A 42 -11.61 8.23 -0.32
C THR A 42 -11.37 9.62 -0.94
N THR A 43 -11.84 10.68 -0.29
CA THR A 43 -11.63 12.08 -0.68
C THR A 43 -10.15 12.45 -0.74
N ASN A 44 -9.33 11.87 0.14
CA ASN A 44 -7.89 12.13 0.23
C ASN A 44 -7.05 11.18 -0.64
N LEU A 45 -7.67 10.28 -1.40
CA LEU A 45 -6.98 9.25 -2.18
C LEU A 45 -5.99 9.84 -3.19
N LEU A 46 -6.41 10.89 -3.90
CA LEU A 46 -5.55 11.55 -4.89
C LEU A 46 -4.32 12.19 -4.23
N SER A 47 -4.52 12.91 -3.14
CA SER A 47 -3.45 13.57 -2.40
C SER A 47 -2.46 12.56 -1.82
N ALA A 48 -2.96 11.43 -1.31
CA ALA A 48 -2.11 10.34 -0.83
C ALA A 48 -1.27 9.72 -1.95
N ILE A 49 -1.89 9.41 -3.09
CA ILE A 49 -1.19 8.88 -4.27
C ILE A 49 -0.12 9.87 -4.74
N LYS A 50 -0.47 11.16 -4.87
CA LYS A 50 0.48 12.18 -5.31
C LYS A 50 1.65 12.34 -4.33
N CYS A 51 1.37 12.47 -3.03
CA CYS A 51 2.39 12.54 -1.98
C CYS A 51 3.34 11.33 -2.01
N THR A 52 2.78 10.14 -2.27
CA THR A 52 3.57 8.91 -2.42
C THR A 52 4.62 9.05 -3.51
N PHE A 53 4.24 9.53 -4.68
CA PHE A 53 5.16 9.63 -5.80
C PHE A 53 6.11 10.83 -5.69
N ASP A 54 5.61 11.97 -5.23
CA ASP A 54 6.39 13.20 -5.13
C ASP A 54 7.48 13.10 -4.05
N HIS A 55 7.27 12.30 -2.99
CA HIS A 55 8.14 12.31 -1.82
C HIS A 55 8.70 10.94 -1.42
N LEU A 56 8.03 9.83 -1.74
CA LEU A 56 8.42 8.50 -1.24
C LEU A 56 8.96 7.56 -2.31
N SER A 57 8.69 7.83 -3.60
CA SER A 57 9.23 7.07 -4.74
C SER A 57 10.69 7.40 -5.02
N LEU A 58 11.52 7.22 -3.99
CA LEU A 58 12.96 7.46 -4.03
C LEU A 58 13.71 6.28 -4.65
N PHE A 59 13.17 5.05 -4.53
CA PHE A 59 13.78 3.86 -5.10
C PHE A 59 12.90 3.20 -6.16
N PRO A 60 13.48 2.76 -7.27
CA PRO A 60 12.74 2.21 -8.40
C PRO A 60 12.02 0.89 -8.08
N MET A 61 12.39 0.18 -7.01
CA MET A 61 11.77 -1.10 -6.64
C MET A 61 10.71 -0.96 -5.54
N ASP A 62 10.43 0.25 -5.05
CA ASP A 62 9.44 0.46 -4.01
C ASP A 62 8.04 0.02 -4.47
N GLN A 63 7.33 -0.64 -3.55
CA GLN A 63 5.94 -1.02 -3.73
C GLN A 63 5.07 -0.16 -2.82
N PHE A 64 4.15 0.56 -3.44
CA PHE A 64 3.18 1.40 -2.76
C PHE A 64 1.83 0.71 -2.75
N THR A 65 1.24 0.52 -1.57
CA THR A 65 -0.11 0.01 -1.43
C THR A 65 -0.99 1.07 -0.78
N VAL A 66 -1.92 1.63 -1.54
CA VAL A 66 -2.92 2.56 -1.01
C VAL A 66 -4.19 1.78 -0.70
N VAL A 67 -4.58 1.76 0.56
CA VAL A 67 -5.77 1.10 1.08
C VAL A 67 -6.80 2.16 1.40
N ALA A 68 -7.88 2.20 0.62
CA ALA A 68 -9.06 2.98 0.95
C ALA A 68 -10.10 2.06 1.59
N ILE A 69 -10.65 2.47 2.72
CA ILE A 69 -11.70 1.72 3.39
C ILE A 69 -13.02 2.50 3.23
N VAL A 70 -14.08 1.79 2.88
CA VAL A 70 -15.43 2.33 2.68
C VAL A 70 -16.42 1.51 3.50
N GLN A 71 -17.61 2.05 3.74
CA GLN A 71 -18.59 1.40 4.62
C GLN A 71 -19.53 0.48 3.85
N THR A 72 -19.76 0.75 2.56
CA THR A 72 -20.72 -0.01 1.75
C THR A 72 -20.14 -0.53 0.44
N GLN A 73 -20.77 -1.56 -0.12
CA GLN A 73 -20.39 -2.12 -1.42
C GLN A 73 -20.62 -1.11 -2.56
N SER A 74 -21.70 -0.33 -2.50
CA SER A 74 -21.98 0.72 -3.49
C SER A 74 -20.89 1.79 -3.48
N GLU A 75 -20.44 2.23 -2.31
CA GLU A 75 -19.29 3.13 -2.20
C GLU A 75 -18.01 2.52 -2.77
N ARG A 76 -17.79 1.23 -2.56
CA ARG A 76 -16.62 0.52 -3.13
C ARG A 76 -16.62 0.60 -4.65
N GLU A 77 -17.74 0.33 -5.31
CA GLU A 77 -17.83 0.38 -6.78
C GLU A 77 -17.60 1.79 -7.32
N ILE A 78 -18.22 2.79 -6.70
CA ILE A 78 -18.02 4.21 -7.05
C ILE A 78 -16.55 4.59 -6.86
N THR A 79 -15.94 4.17 -5.76
CA THR A 79 -14.54 4.45 -5.45
C THR A 79 -13.61 3.77 -6.45
N ILE A 80 -13.87 2.52 -6.85
CA ILE A 80 -13.11 1.81 -7.88
C ILE A 80 -13.15 2.58 -9.19
N ALA A 81 -14.34 2.98 -9.65
CA ALA A 81 -14.50 3.70 -10.91
C ALA A 81 -13.76 5.06 -10.90
N LYS A 82 -13.88 5.82 -9.79
CA LYS A 82 -13.16 7.08 -9.60
C LYS A 82 -11.64 6.86 -9.57
N THR A 83 -11.17 5.87 -8.83
CA THR A 83 -9.75 5.52 -8.69
C THR A 83 -9.14 5.15 -10.03
N ILE A 84 -9.79 4.29 -10.82
CA ILE A 84 -9.30 3.90 -12.15
C ILE A 84 -9.17 5.13 -13.05
N THR A 85 -10.17 6.01 -13.03
CA THR A 85 -10.15 7.25 -13.82
C THR A 85 -8.99 8.15 -13.40
N LEU A 86 -8.76 8.31 -12.10
CA LEU A 86 -7.64 9.09 -11.57
C LEU A 86 -6.30 8.47 -11.93
N LEU A 87 -6.13 7.16 -11.76
CA LEU A 87 -4.89 6.46 -12.09
C LEU A 87 -4.55 6.59 -13.58
N ARG A 88 -5.54 6.52 -14.48
CA ARG A 88 -5.33 6.76 -15.91
C ARG A 88 -4.83 8.17 -16.21
N SER A 89 -5.34 9.17 -15.48
CA SER A 89 -4.91 10.56 -15.62
C SER A 89 -3.48 10.77 -15.14
N LEU A 90 -3.10 10.07 -14.06
CA LEU A 90 -1.77 10.15 -13.46
C LEU A 90 -0.74 9.28 -14.16
N TYR A 91 -1.13 8.20 -14.85
CA TYR A 91 -0.21 7.24 -15.44
C TYR A 91 0.87 7.88 -16.33
N ARG A 92 0.54 9.01 -16.98
CA ARG A 92 1.49 9.77 -17.81
C ARG A 92 2.54 10.55 -17.01
N SER A 93 2.25 10.90 -15.76
CA SER A 93 3.12 11.69 -14.88
C SER A 93 3.88 10.85 -13.85
N LEU A 94 3.61 9.54 -13.75
CA LEU A 94 4.22 8.69 -12.73
C LEU A 94 5.58 8.14 -13.20
N PRO A 95 6.59 8.07 -12.30
CA PRO A 95 7.86 7.44 -12.62
C PRO A 95 7.65 5.97 -12.98
N GLN A 96 8.11 5.54 -14.17
CA GLN A 96 7.87 4.21 -14.74
C GLN A 96 8.39 3.02 -13.91
N LYS A 97 9.16 3.26 -12.85
CA LYS A 97 9.86 2.20 -12.12
C LYS A 97 9.09 1.70 -10.89
N SER A 98 8.42 2.58 -10.15
CA SER A 98 7.69 2.20 -8.92
C SER A 98 6.36 1.50 -9.19
N SER A 99 6.01 0.52 -8.36
CA SER A 99 4.74 -0.20 -8.45
C SER A 99 3.71 0.40 -7.48
N LEU A 100 2.51 0.69 -7.99
CA LEU A 100 1.37 1.14 -7.19
C LEU A 100 0.24 0.11 -7.23
N LEU A 101 -0.18 -0.32 -6.05
CA LEU A 101 -1.37 -1.12 -5.82
C LEU A 101 -2.40 -0.28 -5.07
N VAL A 102 -3.65 -0.28 -5.54
CA VAL A 102 -4.76 0.33 -4.80
C VAL A 102 -5.72 -0.77 -4.37
N LYS A 103 -5.99 -0.85 -3.06
CA LYS A 103 -6.96 -1.75 -2.44
C LYS A 103 -8.13 -0.93 -1.92
N ILE A 104 -9.35 -1.32 -2.29
CA ILE A 104 -10.58 -0.70 -1.78
C ILE A 104 -11.35 -1.77 -1.03
N LEU A 105 -11.46 -1.59 0.28
CA LEU A 105 -12.03 -2.55 1.21
C LEU A 105 -13.34 -2.04 1.78
N VAL A 106 -14.29 -2.94 1.99
CA VAL A 106 -15.52 -2.63 2.72
C VAL A 106 -15.33 -3.09 4.15
N ALA A 107 -15.49 -2.17 5.11
CA ALA A 107 -15.46 -2.49 6.52
C ALA A 107 -16.25 -1.47 7.35
N PRO A 108 -16.85 -1.88 8.48
CA PRO A 108 -17.40 -0.94 9.45
C PRO A 108 -16.28 -0.11 10.09
N SER A 109 -16.55 1.18 10.40
CA SER A 109 -15.54 2.11 10.92
C SER A 109 -14.82 1.59 12.17
N ALA A 110 -15.54 0.90 13.06
CA ALA A 110 -14.97 0.33 14.29
C ALA A 110 -13.88 -0.73 14.04
N GLU A 111 -13.88 -1.38 12.87
CA GLU A 111 -12.92 -2.44 12.53
C GLU A 111 -11.72 -1.94 11.72
N ILE A 112 -11.75 -0.68 11.27
CA ILE A 112 -10.70 -0.08 10.42
C ILE A 112 -9.29 -0.28 11.01
N PRO A 113 -9.02 0.07 12.29
CA PRO A 113 -7.67 -0.08 12.85
C PRO A 113 -7.19 -1.53 12.84
N ILE A 114 -8.09 -2.48 13.15
CA ILE A 114 -7.77 -3.91 13.20
C ILE A 114 -7.43 -4.43 11.80
N ILE A 115 -8.22 -4.05 10.80
CA ILE A 115 -8.02 -4.47 9.40
C ILE A 115 -6.71 -3.89 8.86
N VAL A 116 -6.42 -2.62 9.11
CA VAL A 116 -5.16 -1.98 8.70
C VAL A 116 -3.96 -2.69 9.33
N CYS A 117 -4.01 -2.96 10.64
CA CYS A 117 -2.95 -3.71 11.33
C CYS A 117 -2.74 -5.11 10.74
N LYS A 118 -3.82 -5.85 10.48
CA LYS A 118 -3.75 -7.18 9.83
C LYS A 118 -3.11 -7.11 8.45
N LEU A 119 -3.49 -6.13 7.63
CA LEU A 119 -2.95 -5.94 6.28
C LEU A 119 -1.47 -5.60 6.30
N VAL A 120 -1.06 -4.69 7.19
CA VAL A 120 0.33 -4.28 7.36
C VAL A 120 1.20 -5.45 7.80
N ASN A 121 0.71 -6.24 8.77
CA ASN A 121 1.42 -7.42 9.24
C ASN A 121 1.55 -8.49 8.14
N HIS A 122 0.44 -8.80 7.45
CA HIS A 122 0.44 -9.79 6.37
C HIS A 122 1.33 -9.38 5.19
N ALA A 123 1.32 -8.10 4.82
CA ALA A 123 2.12 -7.58 3.72
C ALA A 123 3.57 -7.24 4.11
N LYS A 124 3.93 -7.43 5.39
CA LYS A 124 5.24 -7.06 5.96
C LYS A 124 5.64 -5.63 5.58
N ALA A 125 4.71 -4.68 5.74
CA ALA A 125 4.97 -3.29 5.37
C ALA A 125 6.13 -2.71 6.19
N ASN A 126 7.01 -1.97 5.53
CA ASN A 126 8.13 -1.27 6.17
C ASN A 126 7.72 0.09 6.73
N LEU A 127 6.66 0.68 6.17
CA LEU A 127 6.14 1.97 6.56
C LEU A 127 4.62 1.96 6.41
N LEU A 128 3.91 2.45 7.43
CA LEU A 128 2.48 2.72 7.40
C LEU A 128 2.26 4.22 7.54
N ILE A 129 1.49 4.79 6.63
CA ILE A 129 1.06 6.18 6.63
C ILE A 129 -0.45 6.20 6.77
N LEU A 130 -0.92 6.91 7.78
CA LEU A 130 -2.35 7.09 8.04
C LEU A 130 -2.77 8.44 7.47
N GLY A 131 -3.62 8.42 6.44
CA GLY A 131 -4.23 9.63 5.92
C GLY A 131 -5.43 9.99 6.78
N LEU A 132 -5.23 10.91 7.70
CA LEU A 132 -6.29 11.46 8.53
C LEU A 132 -7.19 12.37 7.69
N HIS A 133 -8.50 12.23 7.84
CA HIS A 133 -9.42 13.27 7.45
C HIS A 133 -9.50 14.25 8.62
N ALA A 134 -9.09 15.50 8.40
CA ALA A 134 -9.38 16.53 9.37
C ALA A 134 -10.88 16.83 9.24
N ASP A 135 -11.70 16.15 10.03
CA ASP A 135 -13.02 16.68 10.31
C ASP A 135 -12.79 18.03 10.95
N SER A 136 -13.23 19.09 10.27
CA SER A 136 -13.24 20.44 10.80
C SER A 136 -14.23 20.53 11.97
N TYR A 137 -13.86 19.98 13.13
CA TYR A 137 -14.51 20.17 14.43
C TYR A 137 -13.86 21.31 15.24
N LEU A 138 -13.14 22.21 14.56
CA LEU A 138 -12.85 23.55 15.06
C LEU A 138 -13.81 24.52 14.35
N GLY A 139 -15.06 24.53 14.80
CA GLY A 139 -16.13 25.40 14.32
C GLY A 139 -17.35 25.29 15.23
#